data_AF-A0A4U8V2J8-F1
#
_entry.id   AF-A0A4U8V2J8-F1
#
_cell.length_a   1.000
_cell.length_b   1.000
_cell.length_c   1.000
_cell.angle_alpha   90.00
_cell.angle_beta   90.00
_cell.angle_gamma   90.00
#
_symmetry.space_group_name_H-M   'P 1'
#
loop_
_entity.id
_entity.type
_entity.pdbx_description
1 polymer ?
#
loop_
_entity_poly.entity_id
_entity_poly.type
_entity_poly.pdbx_seq_one_letter_code
_entity_poly.pdbx_strand_id
1 'polypeptide(L)'
;MDATVPFQGTDGEPQFLKLRWIGLFSGLLSIMDKSKNDNGVVHLRRTNGQQLKIFVEFMKIKDKLTGVDHWPLVKFFMDEENYWTMKMWMCRFRNERLLKHTDWCT
;
A
#
# COMPACT_ATOMS: atom_id res chain seq x y z
N MET A 1 13.61 -13.42 -9.87
CA MET A 1 12.45 -12.50 -10.00
C MET A 1 11.85 -12.30 -8.61
N ASP A 2 11.54 -11.08 -8.21
CA ASP A 2 10.79 -10.82 -6.97
C ASP A 2 9.39 -11.43 -7.15
N ALA A 3 8.98 -12.35 -6.26
CA ALA A 3 7.64 -12.94 -6.32
C ALA A 3 6.57 -11.89 -6.04
N THR A 4 5.50 -11.93 -6.83
CA THR A 4 4.33 -11.05 -6.68
C THR A 4 3.06 -11.85 -6.40
N VAL A 5 2.12 -11.23 -5.70
CA VAL A 5 0.81 -11.80 -5.38
C VAL A 5 -0.27 -10.81 -5.84
N PRO A 6 -1.34 -11.26 -6.52
CA PRO A 6 -2.44 -10.39 -6.90
C PRO A 6 -3.30 -10.07 -5.68
N PHE A 7 -3.49 -8.77 -5.42
CA PHE A 7 -4.44 -8.25 -4.45
C PHE A 7 -5.54 -7.48 -5.17
N GLN A 8 -6.78 -7.60 -4.74
CA GLN A 8 -7.88 -6.83 -5.30
C GLN A 8 -8.60 -6.07 -4.20
N GLY A 9 -8.95 -4.81 -4.48
CA GLY A 9 -9.80 -4.03 -3.59
C GLY A 9 -11.25 -4.53 -3.58
N THR A 10 -12.14 -3.73 -3.01
CA THR A 10 -13.59 -3.95 -3.09
C THR A 10 -14.13 -3.83 -4.52
N ASP A 11 -13.39 -3.17 -5.40
CA ASP A 11 -13.66 -2.91 -6.80
C ASP A 11 -12.35 -2.82 -7.62
N GLY A 12 -12.50 -2.69 -8.95
CA GLY A 12 -11.39 -2.54 -9.89
C GLY A 12 -10.56 -3.81 -10.10
N GLU A 13 -9.48 -3.67 -10.87
CA GLU A 13 -8.62 -4.79 -11.28
C GLU A 13 -7.56 -5.16 -10.21
N PRO A 14 -7.19 -6.44 -10.12
CA PRO A 14 -6.11 -6.88 -9.23
C PRO A 14 -4.80 -6.13 -9.48
N GLN A 15 -4.14 -5.75 -8.40
CA GLN A 15 -2.81 -5.16 -8.37
C GLN A 15 -1.80 -6.19 -7.87
N PHE A 16 -0.64 -6.29 -8.52
CA PHE A 16 0.40 -7.25 -8.17
C PHE A 16 1.39 -6.62 -7.19
N LEU A 17 1.40 -7.13 -5.96
CA LEU A 17 2.29 -6.64 -4.89
C LEU A 17 3.47 -7.60 -4.73
N LYS A 18 4.68 -7.05 -4.58
CA LYS A 18 5.84 -7.86 -4.21
C LYS A 18 5.70 -8.37 -2.77
N LEU A 19 6.11 -9.60 -2.50
CA LEU A 19 6.04 -10.19 -1.15
C LEU A 19 6.73 -9.32 -0.08
N ARG A 20 7.88 -8.72 -0.43
CA ARG A 20 8.63 -7.85 0.49
C ARG A 20 7.87 -6.57 0.89
N TRP A 21 6.90 -6.13 0.09
CA TRP A 21 6.08 -4.96 0.42
C TRP A 21 5.00 -5.29 1.45
N ILE A 22 4.42 -6.49 1.35
CA ILE A 22 3.35 -6.96 2.24
C ILE A 22 3.84 -6.98 3.69
N GLY A 23 5.07 -7.47 3.91
CA GLY A 23 5.68 -7.53 5.25
C GLY A 23 5.94 -6.16 5.91
N LEU A 24 5.88 -5.05 5.17
CA LEU A 24 6.02 -3.71 5.73
C LEU A 24 4.75 -3.21 6.41
N PHE A 25 3.60 -3.80 6.10
CA PHE A 25 2.29 -3.36 6.59
C PHE A 25 1.64 -4.51 7.35
N SER A 26 1.96 -4.64 8.62
CA SER A 26 1.41 -5.73 9.47
C SER A 26 -0.12 -5.77 9.47
N GLY A 27 -0.77 -4.61 9.34
CA GLY A 27 -2.23 -4.50 9.26
C GLY A 27 -2.85 -5.00 7.94
N LEU A 28 -2.08 -5.26 6.88
CA LEU A 28 -2.60 -5.75 5.60
C LEU A 28 -3.26 -7.14 5.77
N LEU A 29 -2.71 -7.98 6.65
CA LEU A 29 -3.30 -9.29 7.00
C LEU A 29 -4.69 -9.16 7.65
N SER A 30 -4.96 -8.06 8.35
CA SER A 30 -6.22 -7.87 9.08
C SER A 30 -7.42 -7.56 8.18
N ILE A 31 -7.16 -7.11 6.95
CA ILE A 31 -8.19 -6.73 5.97
C ILE A 31 -8.34 -7.70 4.81
N MET A 32 -7.53 -8.76 4.80
CA MET A 32 -7.68 -9.86 3.86
C MET A 32 -9.03 -10.55 4.06
N ASP A 33 -9.76 -10.70 2.96
CA ASP A 33 -10.96 -11.52 2.91
C ASP A 33 -10.56 -12.99 2.83
N LYS A 34 -10.55 -13.68 3.98
CA LYS A 34 -10.24 -15.12 4.00
C LYS A 34 -11.34 -16.01 3.42
N SER A 35 -12.53 -15.45 3.16
CA SER A 35 -13.66 -16.20 2.60
C SER A 35 -13.74 -16.14 1.08
N LYS A 36 -13.06 -15.18 0.46
CA LYS A 36 -12.95 -15.06 -1.00
C LYS A 36 -11.55 -15.46 -1.42
N ASN A 37 -11.44 -16.56 -2.13
CA ASN A 37 -10.17 -17.04 -2.66
C ASN A 37 -10.39 -17.49 -4.09
N ASP A 38 -10.64 -16.52 -4.96
CA ASP A 38 -10.88 -16.75 -6.37
C ASP A 38 -9.53 -16.79 -7.09
N ASN A 39 -9.12 -17.97 -7.55
CA ASN A 39 -7.92 -18.17 -8.36
C ASN A 39 -6.62 -17.60 -7.77
N GLY A 40 -6.48 -17.60 -6.44
CA GLY A 40 -5.29 -17.11 -5.74
C GLY A 40 -5.18 -15.58 -5.65
N VAL A 41 -6.26 -14.85 -5.92
CA VAL A 41 -6.37 -13.41 -5.66
C VAL A 41 -6.71 -13.16 -4.21
N VAL A 42 -5.93 -12.28 -3.57
CA VAL A 42 -6.18 -11.84 -2.20
C VAL A 42 -7.11 -10.62 -2.22
N HIS A 43 -8.34 -10.79 -1.76
CA HIS A 43 -9.29 -9.67 -1.70
C HIS A 43 -9.13 -8.85 -0.41
N LEU A 44 -9.29 -7.53 -0.51
CA LEU A 44 -9.21 -6.58 0.60
C LEU A 44 -10.58 -5.97 0.90
N ARG A 45 -11.15 -6.24 2.08
CA ARG A 45 -12.55 -5.86 2.41
C ARG A 45 -12.78 -4.38 2.69
N ARG A 46 -11.72 -3.59 2.87
CA ARG A 46 -11.78 -2.20 3.38
C ARG A 46 -10.92 -1.22 2.57
N THR A 47 -10.58 -1.62 1.36
CA THR A 47 -9.68 -0.91 0.46
C THR A 47 -10.29 -0.98 -0.92
N ASN A 48 -10.56 0.15 -1.55
CA ASN A 48 -11.02 0.18 -2.93
C ASN A 48 -9.83 0.06 -3.92
N GLY A 49 -10.12 -0.19 -5.19
CA GLY A 49 -9.13 -0.39 -6.23
C GLY A 49 -8.21 0.81 -6.43
N GLN A 50 -8.74 2.03 -6.32
CA GLN A 50 -7.95 3.26 -6.43
C GLN A 50 -6.94 3.40 -5.28
N GLN A 51 -7.38 3.15 -4.04
CA GLN A 51 -6.49 3.16 -2.87
C GLN A 51 -5.39 2.11 -2.98
N LEU A 52 -5.71 0.93 -3.53
CA LEU A 52 -4.72 -0.12 -3.76
C LEU A 52 -3.71 0.26 -4.86
N LYS A 53 -4.16 0.93 -5.93
CA LYS A 53 -3.27 1.46 -6.98
C LYS A 53 -2.30 2.49 -6.41
N ILE A 54 -2.81 3.47 -5.67
CA ILE A 54 -2.03 4.51 -5.00
C ILE A 54 -0.96 3.88 -4.10
N PHE A 55 -1.35 2.87 -3.31
CA PHE A 55 -0.42 2.12 -2.48
C PHE A 55 0.72 1.47 -3.30
N VAL A 56 0.37 0.80 -4.41
CA VAL A 56 1.35 0.15 -5.28
C VAL A 56 2.27 1.17 -5.94
N GLU A 57 1.77 2.34 -6.34
CA GLU A 57 2.58 3.43 -6.88
C GLU A 57 3.57 3.97 -5.85
N PHE A 58 3.12 4.23 -4.62
CA PHE A 58 4.00 4.61 -3.52
C PHE A 58 5.12 3.59 -3.32
N MET A 59 4.79 2.29 -3.29
CA MET A 59 5.79 1.23 -3.11
C MET A 59 6.77 1.15 -4.27
N LYS A 60 6.32 1.36 -5.52
CA LYS A 60 7.19 1.44 -6.70
C LYS A 60 8.14 2.63 -6.63
N ILE A 61 7.67 3.80 -6.18
CA ILE A 61 8.51 4.98 -5.98
C ILE A 61 9.56 4.67 -4.93
N LYS A 62 9.14 4.18 -3.76
CA LYS A 62 10.03 3.83 -2.65
C LYS A 62 11.10 2.82 -3.04
N ASP A 63 10.75 1.78 -3.81
CA ASP A 63 11.68 0.77 -4.33
C ASP A 63 12.77 1.39 -5.24
N LYS A 64 12.47 2.49 -5.92
CA LYS A 64 13.39 3.19 -6.84
C LYS A 64 14.20 4.29 -6.17
N LEU A 65 13.87 4.67 -4.92
CA LEU A 65 14.63 5.68 -4.17
C LEU A 65 16.00 5.09 -3.80
N THR A 66 16.99 5.28 -4.65
CA THR A 66 18.40 4.94 -4.38
C THR A 66 19.14 6.22 -4.00
N GLY A 67 19.19 6.54 -2.71
CA GLY A 67 19.93 7.71 -2.20
C GLY A 67 19.04 8.85 -1.69
N VAL A 68 19.52 10.08 -1.85
CA VAL A 68 18.98 11.30 -1.20
C VAL A 68 17.91 12.00 -2.05
N ASP A 69 17.66 11.56 -3.29
CA ASP A 69 16.61 12.16 -4.11
C ASP A 69 15.22 11.71 -3.66
N HIS A 70 14.63 12.48 -2.75
CA HIS A 70 13.28 12.28 -2.25
C HIS A 70 12.21 12.95 -3.13
N TRP A 71 12.58 13.65 -4.21
CA TRP A 71 11.65 14.43 -5.01
C TRP A 71 10.48 13.62 -5.60
N PRO A 72 10.68 12.39 -6.12
CA PRO A 72 9.56 11.57 -6.59
C PRO A 72 8.52 11.28 -5.51
N LEU A 73 8.99 11.09 -4.27
CA LEU A 73 8.13 10.85 -3.13
C LEU A 73 7.39 12.11 -2.70
N VAL A 74 8.07 13.26 -2.67
CA VAL A 74 7.46 14.57 -2.41
C VAL A 74 6.36 14.84 -3.43
N LYS A 75 6.66 14.72 -4.73
CA LYS A 75 5.69 14.92 -5.80
C LYS A 75 4.47 14.02 -5.65
N PHE A 76 4.66 12.75 -5.29
CA PHE A 76 3.56 11.83 -5.04
C PHE A 76 2.62 12.32 -3.94
N PHE A 77 3.16 12.86 -2.84
CA PHE A 77 2.38 13.40 -1.72
C PHE A 77 1.83 14.81 -1.93
N MET A 78 2.22 15.52 -2.99
CA MET A 78 1.59 16.79 -3.37
C MET A 78 0.18 16.59 -3.96
N ASP A 79 -0.12 15.38 -4.44
CA ASP A 79 -1.48 15.00 -4.81
C ASP A 79 -2.30 14.69 -3.56
N GLU A 80 -3.46 15.32 -3.45
CA GLU A 80 -4.31 15.24 -2.26
C GLU A 80 -4.89 13.84 -2.05
N GLU A 81 -5.31 13.15 -3.13
CA GLU A 81 -5.86 11.80 -3.05
C GLU A 81 -4.79 10.81 -2.57
N ASN A 82 -3.57 10.94 -3.11
CA ASN A 82 -2.42 10.14 -2.69
C ASN A 82 -2.07 10.38 -1.23
N TYR A 83 -2.02 11.65 -0.80
CA TYR A 83 -1.72 12.02 0.58
C TYR A 83 -2.73 11.40 1.55
N TRP A 84 -4.02 11.59 1.34
CA TRP A 84 -5.05 11.08 2.25
C TRP A 84 -5.14 9.56 2.25
N THR A 85 -5.00 8.94 1.09
CA THR A 85 -4.97 7.47 0.98
C THR A 85 -3.81 6.90 1.78
N MET A 86 -2.61 7.44 1.61
CA MET A 86 -1.44 6.95 2.33
C MET A 86 -1.51 7.26 3.82
N LYS A 87 -2.02 8.44 4.22
CA LYS A 87 -2.25 8.78 5.62
C LYS A 87 -3.20 7.77 6.27
N MET A 88 -4.34 7.51 5.64
CA MET A 88 -5.31 6.50 6.09
C MET A 88 -4.64 5.12 6.22
N TRP A 89 -3.87 4.70 5.22
CA TRP A 89 -3.17 3.42 5.26
C TRP A 89 -2.13 3.32 6.37
N MET A 90 -1.32 4.37 6.56
CA MET A 90 -0.29 4.37 7.61
C MET A 90 -0.91 4.31 9.01
N CYS A 91 -2.00 5.05 9.24
CA CYS A 91 -2.70 5.03 10.53
C CYS A 91 -3.50 3.75 10.76
N ARG A 92 -4.21 3.27 9.73
CA ARG A 92 -5.10 2.11 9.85
C ARG A 92 -4.36 0.78 9.89
N PHE A 93 -3.23 0.68 9.20
CA PHE A 93 -2.51 -0.59 9.03
C PHE A 93 -1.19 -0.66 9.80
N ARG A 94 -0.95 0.30 10.72
CA ARG A 94 0.21 0.40 11.62
C ARG A 94 1.52 -0.01 10.94
N ASN A 95 2.07 0.91 10.17
CA ASN A 95 3.45 0.77 9.71
C ASN A 95 4.39 1.41 10.74
N GLU A 96 4.73 0.70 11.81
CA GLU A 96 5.58 1.23 12.89
C GLU A 96 6.95 1.75 12.41
N ARG A 97 7.45 1.27 11.27
CA ARG A 97 8.71 1.75 10.68
C ARG A 97 8.56 3.08 9.93
N LEU A 98 7.39 3.35 9.35
CA LEU A 98 7.10 4.60 8.64
C LEU A 98 6.48 5.67 9.57
N LEU A 99 5.74 5.25 10.59
CA LEU A 99 5.10 6.14 11.57
C LEU A 99 6.09 6.83 12.51
N LYS A 100 7.31 6.29 12.69
CA LYS A 100 8.35 6.92 13.53
C LYS A 100 8.81 8.30 13.03
N HIS A 101 8.44 8.67 11.81
CA HIS A 101 8.87 9.92 11.17
C HIS A 101 7.71 10.86 10.81
N THR A 102 6.46 10.54 11.18
CA THR A 102 5.29 11.35 10.80
C THR A 102 4.25 11.42 11.92
N ASP A 103 3.83 12.64 12.29
CA ASP A 103 2.72 12.91 13.24
C ASP A 103 1.34 12.70 12.58
N TRP A 104 1.19 11.65 11.78
CA TRP A 104 0.00 11.47 10.95
C TRP A 104 -1.19 10.88 11.71
N CYS A 105 -0.96 10.32 12.90
CA CYS A 105 -1.93 9.50 13.62
C CYS A 105 -2.15 9.91 15.09
N THR A 106 -1.76 11.14 15.46
CA THR A 106 -2.17 11.81 16.71
C THR A 106 -3.53 12.46 16.58
#